data_AF-A0A847SXW1-F1
#
_entry.id   AF-A0A847SXW1-F1
#
_cell.length_a   1.000
_cell.length_b   1.000
_cell.length_c   1.000
_cell.angle_alpha   90.00
_cell.angle_beta   90.00
_cell.angle_gamma   90.00
#
_symmetry.space_group_name_H-M   'P 1'
#
loop_
_entity.id
_entity.type
_entity.pdbx_description
1 polymer ?
#
loop_
_entity_poly.entity_id
_entity_poly.type
_entity_poly.pdbx_seq_one_letter_code
_entity_poly.pdbx_strand_id
1 'polypeptide(L)'
;MDMGRESPKTLAELLQEPAVFGEVIHTTQNPALRWSSALFLYDIQENLNEEQKMVARDILIRILMQLASQISARGIRSTKRRLTTFRPGLDEMEIEETMENIMGKTCPDHEDIIMVDKEPKERGVVMMLDISNSMQSEKILVAILAIGVLAYRLRGEKYAILTFNNEVNVIKPMDQEMAIEVVIDKLLEVRSQGATNIRLALETGLQQLSKDVASERLGIIATDGWVTKGEDPLEVAPRYSRLHVLQVPMGYGGCNSDMCTSMAKATKGKHFYVKNYRELPRAILEVLR
;
A
#
# COMPACT_ATOMS: atom_id res chain seq x y z
N MET A 1 -4.76 -62.72 -5.04
CA MET A 1 -4.70 -61.63 -4.04
C MET A 1 -4.51 -60.37 -4.84
N ASP A 2 -5.62 -59.72 -5.16
CA ASP A 2 -5.62 -58.46 -5.90
C ASP A 2 -5.21 -57.37 -4.90
N MET A 3 -3.94 -57.00 -4.92
CA MET A 3 -3.43 -55.87 -4.14
C MET A 3 -4.13 -54.64 -4.69
N GLY A 4 -5.16 -54.17 -3.99
CA GLY A 4 -5.91 -52.97 -4.34
C GLY A 4 -4.93 -51.84 -4.62
N ARG A 5 -4.74 -51.51 -5.90
CA ARG A 5 -4.03 -50.29 -6.27
C ARG A 5 -4.89 -49.15 -5.77
N GLU A 6 -4.47 -48.51 -4.68
CA GLU A 6 -5.02 -47.22 -4.29
C GLU A 6 -5.01 -46.33 -5.53
N SER A 7 -6.18 -45.76 -5.85
CA SER A 7 -6.30 -44.79 -6.92
C SER A 7 -5.29 -43.66 -6.67
N PRO A 8 -4.58 -43.18 -7.70
CA PRO A 8 -3.59 -42.13 -7.52
C PRO A 8 -4.27 -40.89 -6.94
N LYS A 9 -3.75 -40.41 -5.81
CA LYS A 9 -4.24 -39.21 -5.15
C LYS A 9 -4.06 -37.99 -6.05
N THR A 10 -5.04 -37.10 -6.04
CA THR A 10 -4.91 -35.77 -6.66
C THR A 10 -3.94 -34.90 -5.86
N LEU A 11 -3.40 -33.85 -6.50
CA LEU A 11 -2.53 -32.91 -5.80
C LEU A 11 -3.24 -32.21 -4.63
N ALA A 12 -4.55 -31.97 -4.74
CA ALA A 12 -5.37 -31.40 -3.68
C ALA A 12 -5.47 -32.36 -2.47
N GLU A 13 -5.73 -33.65 -2.73
CA GLU A 13 -5.76 -34.68 -1.68
C GLU A 13 -4.39 -34.84 -1.00
N LEU A 14 -3.30 -34.76 -1.76
CA LEU A 14 -1.93 -34.80 -1.21
C LEU A 14 -1.64 -33.61 -0.29
N LEU A 15 -2.06 -32.39 -0.67
CA LEU A 15 -1.87 -31.18 0.14
C LEU A 15 -2.67 -31.20 1.44
N GLN A 16 -3.73 -32.00 1.52
CA GLN A 16 -4.50 -32.18 2.74
C GLN A 16 -3.82 -33.12 3.75
N GLU A 17 -2.81 -33.89 3.33
CA GLU A 17 -2.05 -34.75 4.24
C GLU A 17 -1.22 -33.91 5.22
N PRO A 18 -1.34 -34.13 6.55
CA PRO A 18 -0.65 -33.30 7.55
C PRO A 18 0.87 -33.25 7.38
N ALA A 19 1.50 -34.35 6.96
CA ALA A 19 2.94 -34.43 6.74
C ALA A 19 3.38 -33.56 5.55
N VAL A 20 2.64 -33.64 4.44
CA VAL A 20 2.93 -32.88 3.22
C VAL A 20 2.68 -31.39 3.46
N PHE A 21 1.55 -31.04 4.08
CA PHE A 21 1.24 -29.66 4.45
C PHE A 21 2.30 -29.08 5.40
N GLY A 22 2.72 -29.85 6.41
CA GLY A 22 3.77 -29.44 7.34
C GLY A 22 5.10 -29.10 6.64
N GLU A 23 5.53 -29.93 5.69
CA GLU A 23 6.76 -29.70 4.92
C GLU A 23 6.65 -28.47 4.01
N VAL A 24 5.49 -28.30 3.37
CA VAL A 24 5.17 -27.11 2.57
C VAL A 24 5.28 -25.85 3.43
N ILE A 25 4.64 -25.84 4.59
CA ILE A 25 4.69 -24.71 5.53
C ILE A 25 6.11 -24.45 6.00
N HIS A 26 6.88 -25.47 6.35
CA HIS A 26 8.29 -25.33 6.76
C HIS A 26 9.12 -24.66 5.65
N THR A 27 8.92 -25.04 4.40
CA THR A 27 9.63 -24.46 3.25
C THR A 27 9.36 -22.96 3.07
N THR A 28 8.15 -22.49 3.43
CA THR A 28 7.79 -21.07 3.32
C THR A 28 8.57 -20.15 4.27
N GLN A 29 9.25 -20.72 5.27
CA GLN A 29 10.08 -19.97 6.21
C GLN A 29 11.40 -19.49 5.59
N ASN A 30 11.78 -20.00 4.41
CA ASN A 30 13.00 -19.60 3.72
C ASN A 30 12.92 -18.12 3.27
N PRO A 31 13.77 -17.21 3.80
CA PRO A 31 13.72 -15.79 3.46
C PRO A 31 13.94 -15.50 1.97
N ALA A 32 14.70 -16.34 1.25
CA ALA A 32 14.99 -16.16 -0.17
C ALA A 32 13.78 -16.44 -1.07
N LEU A 33 12.80 -17.20 -0.57
CA LEU A 33 11.64 -17.69 -1.33
C LEU A 33 10.32 -17.08 -0.86
N ARG A 34 10.36 -15.99 -0.10
CA ARG A 34 9.14 -15.35 0.45
C ARG A 34 8.11 -15.01 -0.61
N TRP A 35 8.52 -14.41 -1.74
CA TRP A 35 7.58 -14.03 -2.79
C TRP A 35 6.92 -15.23 -3.46
N SER A 36 7.71 -16.24 -3.82
CA SER A 36 7.18 -17.49 -4.40
C SER A 36 6.30 -18.25 -3.40
N SER A 37 6.65 -18.23 -2.13
CA SER A 37 5.85 -18.83 -1.06
C SER A 37 4.52 -18.10 -0.90
N ALA A 38 4.51 -16.77 -0.97
CA ALA A 38 3.28 -15.99 -0.90
C ALA A 38 2.33 -16.29 -2.07
N LEU A 39 2.86 -16.32 -3.30
CA LEU A 39 2.09 -16.71 -4.50
C LEU A 39 1.49 -18.11 -4.33
N PHE A 40 2.34 -19.07 -3.96
CA PHE A 40 1.91 -20.46 -3.77
C PHE A 40 0.82 -20.59 -2.70
N LEU A 41 1.02 -19.99 -1.51
CA LEU A 41 0.04 -20.02 -0.42
C LEU A 41 -1.29 -19.38 -0.79
N TYR A 42 -1.29 -18.36 -1.66
CA TYR A 42 -2.51 -17.74 -2.16
C TYR A 42 -3.24 -18.64 -3.15
N ASP A 43 -2.51 -19.27 -4.07
CA ASP A 43 -3.09 -20.10 -5.13
C ASP A 43 -3.67 -21.42 -4.61
N ILE A 44 -3.09 -22.01 -3.55
CA ILE A 44 -3.58 -23.29 -3.01
C ILE A 44 -4.80 -23.17 -2.09
N GLN A 45 -5.27 -21.96 -1.76
CA GLN A 45 -6.31 -21.74 -0.73
C GLN A 45 -7.57 -22.59 -0.96
N GLU A 46 -8.00 -22.76 -2.21
CA GLU A 46 -9.22 -23.52 -2.54
C GLU A 46 -9.07 -25.03 -2.33
N ASN A 47 -7.84 -25.55 -2.27
CA ASN A 47 -7.55 -26.99 -2.12
C ASN A 47 -7.34 -27.41 -0.66
N LEU A 48 -7.26 -26.46 0.26
CA LEU A 48 -7.01 -26.68 1.69
C LEU A 48 -8.32 -26.87 2.46
N ASN A 49 -8.26 -27.61 3.58
CA ASN A 49 -9.37 -27.62 4.54
C ASN A 49 -9.39 -26.32 5.38
N GLU A 50 -10.44 -26.09 6.17
CA GLU A 50 -10.60 -24.82 6.91
C GLU A 50 -9.46 -24.55 7.90
N GLU A 51 -8.96 -25.57 8.61
CA GLU A 51 -7.84 -25.42 9.55
C GLU A 51 -6.55 -25.04 8.80
N GLN A 52 -6.25 -25.73 7.70
CA GLN A 52 -5.10 -25.46 6.85
C GLN A 52 -5.19 -24.09 6.18
N LYS A 53 -6.39 -23.65 5.76
CA LYS A 53 -6.61 -22.30 5.22
C LYS A 53 -6.24 -21.25 6.26
N MET A 54 -6.71 -21.40 7.51
CA MET A 54 -6.37 -20.46 8.58
C MET A 54 -4.86 -20.36 8.79
N VAL A 55 -4.15 -21.50 8.86
CA VAL A 55 -2.69 -21.54 9.02
C VAL A 55 -1.96 -20.92 7.82
N ALA A 56 -2.31 -21.34 6.60
CA ALA A 56 -1.70 -20.83 5.37
C ALA A 56 -1.91 -19.31 5.22
N ARG A 57 -3.10 -18.82 5.62
CA ARG A 57 -3.46 -17.41 5.56
C ARG A 57 -2.70 -16.56 6.57
N ASP A 58 -2.55 -17.02 7.82
CA ASP A 58 -1.72 -16.34 8.82
C ASP A 58 -0.26 -16.23 8.35
N ILE A 59 0.30 -17.31 7.79
CA ILE A 59 1.67 -17.31 7.25
C ILE A 59 1.78 -16.37 6.05
N LEU A 60 0.81 -16.38 5.14
CA LEU A 60 0.78 -15.48 3.99
C LEU A 60 0.81 -14.01 4.43
N ILE A 61 -0.03 -13.63 5.41
CA ILE A 61 -0.06 -12.28 5.97
C ILE A 61 1.30 -11.91 6.55
N ARG A 62 1.91 -12.80 7.35
CA ARG A 62 3.26 -12.58 7.92
C ARG A 62 4.33 -12.38 6.85
N ILE A 63 4.32 -13.18 5.79
CA ILE A 63 5.28 -13.06 4.69
C ILE A 63 5.11 -11.71 3.99
N LEU A 64 3.87 -11.32 3.67
CA LEU A 64 3.57 -10.04 3.03
C LEU A 64 4.01 -8.85 3.89
N MET A 65 3.78 -8.94 5.20
CA MET A 65 4.24 -7.96 6.17
C MET A 65 5.76 -7.83 6.21
N GLN A 66 6.48 -8.95 6.23
CA GLN A 66 7.95 -8.96 6.20
C GLN A 66 8.48 -8.32 4.90
N LEU A 67 7.90 -8.67 3.75
CA LEU A 67 8.27 -8.09 2.46
C LEU A 67 7.99 -6.58 2.42
N ALA A 68 6.82 -6.16 2.90
CA ALA A 68 6.44 -4.76 2.94
C ALA A 68 7.38 -3.93 3.82
N SER A 69 7.70 -4.44 5.01
CA SER A 69 8.67 -3.82 5.93
C SER A 69 10.04 -3.64 5.26
N GLN A 70 10.57 -4.70 4.63
CA GLN A 70 11.85 -4.67 3.94
C GLN A 70 11.90 -3.65 2.78
N ILE A 71 10.81 -3.51 2.02
CA ILE A 71 10.73 -2.53 0.93
C ILE A 71 10.64 -1.11 1.48
N SER A 72 9.80 -0.90 2.51
CA SER A 72 9.58 0.42 3.12
C SER A 72 10.83 1.00 3.81
N ALA A 73 11.68 0.13 4.38
CA ALA A 73 12.90 0.53 5.09
C ALA A 73 13.95 1.22 4.19
N ARG A 74 13.84 1.11 2.86
CA ARG A 74 14.80 1.65 1.89
C ARG A 74 14.52 3.09 1.44
N GLY A 75 13.69 3.87 2.16
CA GLY A 75 13.31 5.23 1.76
C GLY A 75 13.35 6.27 2.87
N ILE A 76 13.88 7.47 2.58
CA ILE A 76 13.92 8.64 3.50
C ILE A 76 12.49 9.09 3.82
N ARG A 77 12.09 9.18 5.09
CA ARG A 77 10.76 9.68 5.52
C ARG A 77 10.60 11.16 5.22
N SER A 78 9.44 11.55 4.67
CA SER A 78 9.10 12.98 4.53
C SER A 78 8.78 13.52 5.92
N THR A 79 9.67 14.33 6.46
CA THR A 79 9.52 14.98 7.76
C THR A 79 9.34 16.49 7.57
N LYS A 80 8.65 17.13 8.50
CA LYS A 80 8.63 18.56 8.68
C LYS A 80 9.82 18.93 9.56
N ARG A 81 10.62 19.90 9.11
CA ARG A 81 11.69 20.51 9.93
C ARG A 81 11.04 21.49 10.90
N ARG A 82 11.32 21.36 12.19
CA ARG A 82 10.92 22.26 13.26
C ARG A 82 12.18 22.66 14.02
N LEU A 83 12.45 23.96 14.13
CA LEU A 83 13.56 24.45 14.94
C LEU A 83 13.16 24.40 16.42
N THR A 84 14.06 23.90 17.27
CA THR A 84 13.86 23.82 18.71
C THR A 84 15.20 23.96 19.44
N THR A 85 15.17 24.22 20.73
CA THR A 85 16.38 24.26 21.56
C THR A 85 16.92 22.85 21.80
N PHE A 86 18.17 22.74 22.24
CA PHE A 86 18.82 21.45 22.47
C PHE A 86 17.96 20.50 23.32
N ARG A 87 17.75 19.29 22.79
CA ARG A 87 17.13 18.17 23.50
C ARG A 87 17.92 16.90 23.23
N PRO A 88 18.16 16.06 24.26
CA PRO A 88 18.81 14.77 24.06
C PRO A 88 18.08 13.92 23.00
N GLY A 89 18.81 13.45 21.98
CA GLY A 89 18.29 12.60 20.90
C GLY A 89 18.04 13.30 19.56
N LEU A 90 18.33 14.61 19.45
CA LEU A 90 18.38 15.32 18.17
C LEU A 90 19.82 15.36 17.65
N ASP A 91 20.01 15.00 16.38
CA ASP A 91 21.35 14.83 15.78
C ASP A 91 21.71 15.92 14.75
N GLU A 92 20.78 16.82 14.43
CA GLU A 92 20.98 17.87 13.42
C GLU A 92 20.85 19.25 14.05
N MET A 93 21.88 20.09 13.87
CA MET A 93 21.96 21.46 14.39
C MET A 93 21.72 22.47 13.25
N GLU A 94 20.96 23.53 13.52
CA GLU A 94 20.86 24.69 12.65
C GLU A 94 22.00 25.65 13.01
N ILE A 95 23.04 25.66 12.17
CA ILE A 95 24.27 26.39 12.46
C ILE A 95 24.04 27.90 12.43
N GLU A 96 23.24 28.39 11.48
CA GLU A 96 23.07 29.83 11.27
C GLU A 96 22.32 30.46 12.45
N GLU A 97 21.19 29.85 12.83
CA GLU A 97 20.39 30.30 13.97
C GLU A 97 21.13 30.15 15.30
N THR A 98 21.90 29.07 15.47
CA THR A 98 22.72 28.86 16.68
C THR A 98 23.82 29.92 16.80
N MET A 99 24.48 30.25 15.69
CA MET A 99 25.50 31.29 15.67
C MET A 99 24.93 32.65 16.03
N GLU A 100 23.74 32.98 15.52
CA GLU A 100 23.03 34.21 15.87
C GLU A 100 22.68 34.28 17.36
N ASN A 101 22.16 33.18 17.94
CA ASN A 101 21.80 33.11 19.36
C ASN A 101 22.99 33.22 20.32
N ILE A 102 24.15 32.68 19.93
CA ILE A 102 25.38 32.73 20.72
C ILE A 102 26.08 34.10 20.59
N MET A 103 25.81 34.83 19.51
CA MET A 103 26.52 36.08 19.22
C MET A 103 26.31 37.11 20.33
N GLY A 104 27.41 37.57 20.92
CA GLY A 104 27.39 38.58 22.00
C GLY A 104 27.17 38.01 23.41
N LYS A 105 26.98 36.68 23.57
CA LYS A 105 26.90 36.05 24.89
C LYS A 105 28.29 35.69 25.42
N THR A 106 28.55 36.02 26.69
CA THR A 106 29.80 35.68 27.38
C THR A 106 29.82 34.25 27.91
N CYS A 107 28.66 33.66 28.16
CA CYS A 107 28.51 32.29 28.65
C CYS A 107 27.26 31.65 28.01
N PRO A 108 27.39 31.09 26.79
CA PRO A 108 26.29 30.40 26.12
C PRO A 108 25.88 29.13 26.88
N ASP A 109 24.61 28.78 26.81
CA ASP A 109 24.06 27.55 27.41
C ASP A 109 23.43 26.62 26.36
N HIS A 110 22.80 25.54 26.82
CA HIS A 110 22.18 24.55 25.94
C HIS A 110 20.94 25.08 25.21
N GLU A 111 20.26 26.09 25.75
CA GLU A 111 19.08 26.69 25.11
C GLU A 111 19.47 27.55 23.90
N ASP A 112 20.73 27.99 23.82
CA ASP A 112 21.28 28.73 22.68
C ASP A 112 21.53 27.87 21.45
N ILE A 113 21.62 26.55 21.63
CA ILE A 113 21.84 25.59 20.57
C ILE A 113 20.50 25.28 19.90
N ILE A 114 20.35 25.70 18.65
CA ILE A 114 19.17 25.43 17.84
C ILE A 114 19.36 24.13 17.07
N MET A 115 18.49 23.17 17.36
CA MET A 115 18.44 21.85 16.74
C MET A 115 17.27 21.78 15.74
N VAL A 116 17.44 20.95 14.72
CA VAL A 116 16.40 20.60 13.76
C VAL A 116 15.68 19.34 14.25
N ASP A 117 14.47 19.52 14.76
CA ASP A 117 13.55 18.43 15.04
C ASP A 117 12.81 18.03 13.76
N LYS A 118 12.82 16.73 13.45
CA LYS A 118 12.22 16.16 12.23
C LYS A 118 10.94 15.42 12.60
N GLU A 119 9.86 16.17 12.74
CA GLU A 119 8.53 15.60 13.01
C GLU A 119 7.95 14.97 11.73
N PRO A 120 7.22 13.85 11.80
CA PRO A 120 6.42 13.36 10.68
C PRO A 120 5.44 14.44 10.19
N LYS A 121 5.24 14.56 8.87
CA LYS A 121 4.18 15.41 8.35
C LYS A 121 2.81 14.84 8.72
N GLU A 122 1.91 15.67 9.24
CA GLU A 122 0.50 15.30 9.40
C GLU A 122 -0.19 15.35 8.03
N ARG A 123 -0.31 14.19 7.39
CA ARG A 123 -1.00 14.02 6.10
C ARG A 123 -2.16 13.05 6.24
N GLY A 124 -3.23 13.33 5.52
CA GLY A 124 -4.32 12.40 5.25
C GLY A 124 -4.15 11.81 3.85
N VAL A 125 -4.02 10.48 3.73
CA VAL A 125 -3.80 9.81 2.44
C VAL A 125 -4.93 8.85 2.11
N VAL A 126 -5.54 8.97 0.93
CA VAL A 126 -6.46 7.95 0.41
C VAL A 126 -5.82 7.22 -0.75
N MET A 127 -5.69 5.91 -0.64
CA MET A 127 -5.26 5.02 -1.71
C MET A 127 -6.47 4.34 -2.34
N MET A 128 -6.63 4.47 -3.65
CA MET A 128 -7.69 3.87 -4.46
C MET A 128 -7.06 2.84 -5.41
N LEU A 129 -7.43 1.57 -5.24
CA LEU A 129 -6.94 0.47 -6.06
C LEU A 129 -8.03 0.03 -7.03
N ASP A 130 -7.73 0.12 -8.31
CA ASP A 130 -8.55 -0.48 -9.35
C ASP A 130 -8.43 -2.01 -9.30
N ILE A 131 -9.56 -2.68 -9.12
CA ILE A 131 -9.67 -4.14 -9.11
C ILE A 131 -10.50 -4.66 -10.29
N SER A 132 -10.75 -3.82 -11.29
CA SER A 132 -11.42 -4.21 -12.54
C SER A 132 -10.59 -5.23 -13.32
N ASN A 133 -11.26 -5.93 -14.24
CA ASN A 133 -10.80 -7.04 -15.09
C ASN A 133 -9.29 -7.40 -15.09
N SER A 134 -8.96 -8.69 -15.01
CA SER A 134 -7.59 -9.25 -15.13
C SER A 134 -6.67 -9.04 -13.91
N MET A 135 -7.22 -8.97 -12.70
CA MET A 135 -6.42 -9.15 -11.48
C MET A 135 -6.14 -10.65 -11.28
N GLN A 136 -5.05 -11.13 -11.86
CA GLN A 136 -4.47 -12.44 -11.55
C GLN A 136 -3.97 -12.46 -10.10
N SER A 137 -3.85 -13.65 -9.50
CA SER A 137 -3.34 -13.86 -8.13
C SER A 137 -2.12 -13.01 -7.80
N GLU A 138 -1.17 -12.94 -8.73
CA GLU A 138 0.03 -12.13 -8.57
C GLU A 138 -0.27 -10.63 -8.42
N LYS A 139 -1.15 -10.06 -9.26
CA LYS A 139 -1.48 -8.63 -9.18
C LYS A 139 -2.18 -8.29 -7.86
N ILE A 140 -3.05 -9.18 -7.37
CA ILE A 140 -3.69 -9.02 -6.06
C ILE A 140 -2.61 -8.96 -4.97
N LEU A 141 -1.71 -9.94 -4.93
CA LEU A 141 -0.65 -9.98 -3.93
C LEU A 141 0.32 -8.79 -4.03
N VAL A 142 0.63 -8.32 -5.23
CA VAL A 142 1.45 -7.12 -5.42
C VAL A 142 0.72 -5.87 -4.92
N ALA A 143 -0.58 -5.74 -5.18
CA ALA A 143 -1.38 -4.62 -4.68
C ALA A 143 -1.42 -4.61 -3.16
N ILE A 144 -1.64 -5.78 -2.55
CA ILE A 144 -1.60 -5.97 -1.09
C ILE A 144 -0.22 -5.61 -0.52
N LEU A 145 0.85 -6.08 -1.16
CA LEU A 145 2.21 -5.72 -0.78
C LEU A 145 2.44 -4.21 -0.86
N ALA A 146 1.93 -3.55 -1.91
CA ALA A 146 2.02 -2.11 -2.08
C ALA A 146 1.27 -1.35 -0.97
N ILE A 147 0.10 -1.85 -0.55
CA ILE A 147 -0.64 -1.32 0.61
C ILE A 147 0.12 -1.53 1.91
N GLY A 148 0.73 -2.70 2.12
CA GLY A 148 1.62 -2.94 3.26
C GLY A 148 2.75 -1.91 3.31
N VAL A 149 3.41 -1.66 2.18
CA VAL A 149 4.48 -0.65 2.05
C VAL A 149 3.96 0.75 2.35
N LEU A 150 2.77 1.11 1.84
CA LEU A 150 2.10 2.37 2.14
C LEU A 150 1.85 2.52 3.65
N ALA A 151 1.30 1.50 4.30
CA ALA A 151 0.96 1.52 5.71
C ALA A 151 2.21 1.67 6.61
N TYR A 152 3.30 0.95 6.31
CA TYR A 152 4.58 1.14 7.00
C TYR A 152 5.12 2.55 6.81
N ARG A 153 4.98 3.10 5.60
CA ARG A 153 5.45 4.44 5.26
C ARG A 153 4.68 5.54 5.98
N LEU A 154 3.37 5.34 6.18
CA LEU A 154 2.46 6.28 6.82
C LEU A 154 2.30 6.01 8.33
N ARG A 155 3.24 5.31 8.98
CA ARG A 155 3.16 5.00 10.41
C ARG A 155 3.10 6.28 11.25
N GLY A 156 1.95 6.55 11.88
CA GLY A 156 1.70 7.79 12.63
C GLY A 156 0.97 8.88 11.82
N GLU A 157 0.59 8.58 10.58
CA GLU A 157 -0.25 9.42 9.71
C GLU A 157 -1.58 8.71 9.46
N LYS A 158 -2.63 9.46 9.09
CA LYS A 158 -3.94 8.87 8.79
C LYS A 158 -4.04 8.48 7.33
N TYR A 159 -4.65 7.33 7.08
CA TYR A 159 -4.87 6.85 5.72
C TYR A 159 -6.15 6.04 5.58
N ALA A 160 -6.72 6.04 4.37
CA ALA A 160 -7.80 5.14 3.97
C ALA A 160 -7.40 4.31 2.75
N ILE A 161 -7.92 3.08 2.68
CA ILE A 161 -7.72 2.16 1.57
C ILE A 161 -9.06 1.85 0.95
N LEU A 162 -9.18 2.12 -0.34
CA LEU A 162 -10.35 1.85 -1.17
C LEU A 162 -9.96 0.85 -2.26
N THR A 163 -10.83 -0.10 -2.54
CA THR A 163 -10.81 -0.86 -3.80
C THR A 163 -12.04 -0.49 -4.62
N PHE A 164 -11.91 -0.47 -5.94
CA PHE A 164 -13.04 -0.11 -6.79
C PHE A 164 -13.10 -0.89 -8.09
N ASN A 165 -14.33 -1.11 -8.55
CA ASN A 165 -14.70 -1.61 -9.86
C ASN A 165 -15.94 -0.81 -10.33
N ASN A 166 -17.10 -1.45 -10.46
CA ASN A 166 -18.39 -0.79 -10.55
C ASN A 166 -18.78 -0.07 -9.24
N GLU A 167 -18.40 -0.66 -8.11
CA GLU A 167 -18.68 -0.17 -6.76
C GLU A 167 -17.37 0.16 -6.05
N VAL A 168 -17.44 0.82 -4.90
CA VAL A 168 -16.27 1.15 -4.07
C VAL A 168 -16.41 0.45 -2.74
N ASN A 169 -15.39 -0.31 -2.37
CA ASN A 169 -15.28 -0.94 -1.05
C ASN A 169 -14.24 -0.20 -0.20
N VAL A 170 -14.67 0.29 0.97
CA VAL A 170 -13.79 0.94 1.95
C VAL A 170 -13.17 -0.13 2.84
N ILE A 171 -11.99 -0.61 2.47
CA ILE A 171 -11.27 -1.66 3.20
C ILE A 171 -10.81 -1.13 4.57
N LYS A 172 -10.22 0.06 4.57
CA LYS A 172 -9.80 0.79 5.78
C LYS A 172 -10.37 2.21 5.73
N PRO A 173 -11.26 2.59 6.65
CA PRO A 173 -11.72 3.98 6.79
C PRO A 173 -10.62 4.92 7.29
N MET A 174 -10.73 6.22 6.93
CA MET A 174 -9.79 7.26 7.35
C MET A 174 -9.81 7.50 8.87
N ASP A 175 -11.01 7.47 9.45
CA ASP A 175 -11.34 7.77 10.84
C ASP A 175 -11.21 6.57 11.78
N GLN A 176 -10.76 5.42 11.28
CA GLN A 176 -10.62 4.19 12.05
C GLN A 176 -9.16 3.73 12.08
N GLU A 177 -8.65 3.48 13.28
CA GLU A 177 -7.41 2.72 13.45
C GLU A 177 -7.64 1.25 13.17
N MET A 178 -6.75 0.65 12.39
CA MET A 178 -6.84 -0.75 12.00
C MET A 178 -5.44 -1.32 11.89
N ALA A 179 -5.24 -2.48 12.50
CA ALA A 179 -4.02 -3.26 12.33
C ALA A 179 -3.83 -3.61 10.86
N ILE A 180 -2.61 -3.49 10.35
CA ILE A 180 -2.30 -3.71 8.94
C ILE A 180 -2.54 -5.17 8.54
N GLU A 181 -2.40 -6.11 9.47
CA GLU A 181 -2.74 -7.52 9.31
C GLU A 181 -4.23 -7.68 8.95
N VAL A 182 -5.11 -6.93 9.61
CA VAL A 182 -6.56 -6.93 9.33
C VAL A 182 -6.87 -6.30 7.98
N VAL A 183 -6.14 -5.24 7.60
CA VAL A 183 -6.29 -4.62 6.27
C VAL A 183 -5.87 -5.58 5.16
N ILE A 184 -4.72 -6.23 5.31
CA ILE A 184 -4.21 -7.24 4.37
C ILE A 184 -5.19 -8.41 4.28
N ASP A 185 -5.67 -8.91 5.42
CA ASP A 185 -6.63 -9.98 5.50
C ASP A 185 -7.90 -9.66 4.69
N LYS A 186 -8.51 -8.49 4.91
CA LYS A 186 -9.65 -8.03 4.11
C LYS A 186 -9.35 -7.93 2.62
N LEU A 187 -8.14 -7.48 2.24
CA LEU A 187 -7.75 -7.40 0.82
C LEU A 187 -7.62 -8.78 0.16
N LEU A 188 -7.20 -9.82 0.89
CA LEU A 188 -7.12 -11.19 0.38
C LEU A 188 -8.51 -11.77 0.04
N GLU A 189 -9.58 -11.22 0.63
CA GLU A 189 -10.96 -11.60 0.34
C GLU A 189 -11.53 -10.90 -0.90
N VAL A 190 -10.90 -9.81 -1.35
CA VAL A 190 -11.36 -9.06 -2.51
C VAL A 190 -11.33 -9.95 -3.75
N ARG A 191 -12.43 -9.92 -4.52
CA ARG A 191 -12.57 -10.63 -5.78
C ARG A 191 -12.69 -9.61 -6.91
N SER A 192 -11.97 -9.84 -8.00
CA SER A 192 -11.97 -8.97 -9.16
C SER A 192 -13.13 -9.33 -10.09
N GLN A 193 -14.02 -8.37 -10.33
CA GLN A 193 -15.12 -8.52 -11.27
C GLN A 193 -15.50 -7.18 -11.89
N GLY A 194 -15.86 -7.19 -13.16
CA GLY A 194 -16.74 -6.18 -13.75
C GLY A 194 -16.07 -4.93 -14.32
N ALA A 195 -16.87 -3.86 -14.32
CA ALA A 195 -16.61 -2.54 -14.91
C ALA A 195 -15.69 -1.66 -14.05
N THR A 196 -15.29 -0.52 -14.58
CA THR A 196 -14.40 0.45 -13.93
C THR A 196 -15.11 1.81 -13.80
N ASN A 197 -15.41 2.22 -12.56
CA ASN A 197 -16.06 3.48 -12.22
C ASN A 197 -15.12 4.36 -11.40
N ILE A 198 -14.20 5.03 -12.11
CA ILE A 198 -13.17 5.90 -11.53
C ILE A 198 -13.80 7.08 -10.79
N ARG A 199 -14.87 7.67 -11.33
CA ARG A 199 -15.55 8.81 -10.70
C ARG A 199 -16.02 8.48 -9.30
N LEU A 200 -16.71 7.36 -9.12
CA LEU A 200 -17.22 6.95 -7.80
C LEU A 200 -16.07 6.74 -6.80
N ALA A 201 -14.94 6.18 -7.25
CA ALA A 201 -13.75 6.02 -6.42
C ALA A 201 -13.20 7.38 -5.95
N LEU A 202 -13.10 8.36 -6.86
CA LEU A 202 -12.68 9.73 -6.53
C LEU A 202 -13.65 10.43 -5.57
N GLU A 203 -14.95 10.31 -5.79
CA GLU A 203 -15.95 10.90 -4.88
C GLU A 203 -15.87 10.30 -3.48
N THR A 204 -15.78 8.96 -3.39
CA THR A 204 -15.63 8.25 -2.11
C THR A 204 -14.31 8.60 -1.43
N GLY A 205 -13.24 8.78 -2.22
CA GLY A 205 -11.95 9.20 -1.69
C GLY A 205 -11.97 10.60 -1.10
N LEU A 206 -12.66 11.55 -1.74
CA LEU A 206 -12.88 12.89 -1.17
C LEU A 206 -13.69 12.83 0.13
N GLN A 207 -14.70 11.97 0.20
CA GLN A 207 -15.46 11.76 1.44
C GLN A 207 -14.54 11.25 2.56
N GLN A 208 -13.66 10.27 2.28
CA GLN A 208 -12.70 9.79 3.27
C GLN A 208 -11.69 10.88 3.69
N LEU A 209 -11.17 11.67 2.74
CA LEU A 209 -10.28 12.80 3.05
C LEU A 209 -10.96 13.88 3.88
N SER A 210 -12.28 14.08 3.73
CA SER A 210 -13.02 15.09 4.49
C SER A 210 -13.12 14.77 5.99
N LYS A 211 -12.94 13.50 6.37
CA LYS A 211 -12.94 13.02 7.75
C LYS A 211 -11.64 13.32 8.50
N ASP A 212 -10.60 13.75 7.79
CA ASP A 212 -9.32 14.09 8.39
C ASP A 212 -9.12 15.61 8.47
N VAL A 213 -8.42 16.06 9.50
CA VAL A 213 -8.13 17.49 9.75
C VAL A 213 -6.72 17.89 9.33
N ALA A 214 -5.93 16.95 8.80
CA ALA A 214 -4.59 17.23 8.31
C ALA A 214 -4.56 18.35 7.27
N SER A 215 -3.54 19.20 7.37
CA SER A 215 -3.30 20.32 6.46
C SER A 215 -2.97 19.88 5.03
N GLU A 216 -2.37 18.69 4.88
CA GLU A 216 -2.06 18.10 3.57
C GLU A 216 -2.90 16.82 3.38
N ARG A 217 -3.78 16.86 2.37
CA ARG A 217 -4.68 15.77 1.99
C ARG A 217 -4.34 15.28 0.59
N LEU A 218 -4.06 13.99 0.45
CA LEU A 218 -3.49 13.39 -0.76
C LEU A 218 -4.37 12.24 -1.27
N GLY A 219 -4.71 12.28 -2.56
CA GLY A 219 -5.24 11.13 -3.26
C GLY A 219 -4.14 10.38 -4.00
N ILE A 220 -4.18 9.05 -3.96
CA ILE A 220 -3.38 8.17 -4.82
C ILE A 220 -4.34 7.19 -5.46
N ILE A 221 -4.38 7.12 -6.79
CA ILE A 221 -5.17 6.13 -7.53
C ILE A 221 -4.26 5.27 -8.39
N ALA A 222 -4.43 3.95 -8.32
CA ALA A 222 -3.76 3.00 -9.21
C ALA A 222 -4.79 2.39 -10.16
N THR A 223 -4.66 2.67 -11.46
CA THR A 223 -5.63 2.28 -12.52
C THR A 223 -4.93 2.27 -13.89
N ASP A 224 -5.52 1.63 -14.89
CA ASP A 224 -5.11 1.76 -16.29
C ASP A 224 -5.75 2.97 -17.00
N GLY A 225 -6.68 3.66 -16.32
CA GLY A 225 -7.39 4.85 -16.81
C GLY A 225 -8.62 4.56 -17.65
N TRP A 226 -8.99 3.30 -17.88
CA TRP A 226 -10.19 2.98 -18.65
C TRP A 226 -11.45 3.20 -17.80
N VAL A 227 -12.34 4.06 -18.29
CA VAL A 227 -13.66 4.28 -17.68
C VAL A 227 -14.67 3.47 -18.48
N THR A 228 -15.30 2.48 -17.86
CA THR A 228 -16.34 1.67 -18.51
C THR A 228 -17.72 1.89 -17.90
N LYS A 229 -17.79 2.61 -16.78
CA LYS A 229 -19.05 2.99 -16.11
C LYS A 229 -18.86 4.29 -15.32
N GLY A 230 -19.96 5.01 -15.10
CA GLY A 230 -19.96 6.31 -14.45
C GLY A 230 -19.74 7.44 -15.45
N GLU A 231 -19.85 8.67 -14.95
CA GLU A 231 -19.58 9.90 -15.71
C GLU A 231 -18.07 10.21 -15.74
N ASP A 232 -17.71 11.33 -16.35
CA ASP A 232 -16.31 11.74 -16.50
C ASP A 232 -15.62 11.95 -15.12
N PRO A 233 -14.53 11.23 -14.81
CA PRO A 233 -13.76 11.45 -13.59
C PRO A 233 -13.07 12.83 -13.53
N LEU A 234 -12.89 13.49 -14.68
CA LEU A 234 -12.25 14.82 -14.75
C LEU A 234 -13.11 15.94 -14.15
N GLU A 235 -14.40 15.72 -13.91
CA GLU A 235 -15.22 16.66 -13.15
C GLU A 235 -14.94 16.60 -11.63
N VAL A 236 -14.42 15.47 -11.14
CA VAL A 236 -14.17 15.24 -9.71
C VAL A 236 -12.70 15.38 -9.36
N ALA A 237 -11.79 14.91 -10.22
CA ALA A 237 -10.35 14.97 -9.98
C ALA A 237 -9.81 16.35 -9.53
N PRO A 238 -10.23 17.50 -10.12
CA PRO A 238 -9.77 18.83 -9.72
C PRO A 238 -10.11 19.23 -8.27
N ARG A 239 -11.06 18.53 -7.63
CA ARG A 239 -11.44 18.78 -6.22
C ARG A 239 -10.37 18.29 -5.24
N TYR A 240 -9.44 17.45 -5.68
CA TYR A 240 -8.26 17.08 -4.91
C TYR A 240 -7.21 18.20 -4.99
N SER A 241 -6.66 18.62 -3.86
CA SER A 241 -5.49 19.51 -3.85
C SER A 241 -4.29 18.85 -4.54
N ARG A 242 -4.15 17.54 -4.38
CA ARG A 242 -3.10 16.71 -4.98
C ARG A 242 -3.58 15.27 -5.19
N LEU A 243 -3.74 14.87 -6.44
CA LEU A 243 -4.09 13.50 -6.85
C LEU A 243 -2.95 12.89 -7.65
N HIS A 244 -2.27 11.91 -7.08
CA HIS A 244 -1.29 11.11 -7.80
C HIS A 244 -1.96 9.96 -8.53
N VAL A 245 -1.55 9.74 -9.77
CA VAL A 245 -2.07 8.66 -10.62
C VAL A 245 -0.93 7.70 -10.91
N LEU A 246 -1.02 6.49 -10.36
CA LEU A 246 -0.14 5.36 -10.65
C LEU A 246 -0.76 4.57 -11.80
N GLN A 247 -0.35 4.86 -13.02
CA GLN A 247 -0.83 4.14 -14.18
C GLN A 247 -0.22 2.74 -14.20
N VAL A 248 -1.08 1.72 -14.09
CA VAL A 248 -0.67 0.31 -14.11
C VAL A 248 -1.03 -0.34 -15.46
N PRO A 249 -0.23 -1.32 -15.92
CA PRO A 249 -0.52 -2.02 -17.16
C PRO A 249 -1.62 -3.05 -16.93
N MET A 250 -2.75 -2.93 -17.62
CA MET A 250 -3.83 -3.92 -17.59
C MET A 250 -4.02 -4.60 -18.95
N GLY A 251 -3.28 -5.71 -19.14
CA GLY A 251 -3.54 -6.67 -20.21
C GLY A 251 -3.40 -6.14 -21.64
N TYR A 252 -3.98 -6.89 -22.59
CA TYR A 252 -3.85 -6.66 -24.03
C TYR A 252 -4.67 -5.47 -24.55
N GLY A 253 -5.62 -4.95 -23.77
CA GLY A 253 -6.48 -3.81 -24.13
C GLY A 253 -5.80 -2.44 -24.07
N GLY A 254 -4.55 -2.40 -23.62
CA GLY A 254 -3.80 -1.16 -23.45
C GLY A 254 -4.27 -0.36 -22.24
N CYS A 255 -3.88 0.90 -22.19
CA CYS A 255 -4.18 1.82 -21.09
C CYS A 255 -4.63 3.16 -21.65
N ASN A 256 -5.50 3.86 -20.94
CA ASN A 256 -5.88 5.23 -21.27
C ASN A 256 -4.94 6.20 -20.55
N SER A 257 -3.74 6.32 -21.12
CA SER A 257 -2.70 7.22 -20.59
C SER A 257 -3.17 8.68 -20.55
N ASP A 258 -3.95 9.12 -21.53
CA ASP A 258 -4.46 10.49 -21.59
C ASP A 258 -5.40 10.80 -20.42
N MET A 259 -6.28 9.87 -20.08
CA MET A 259 -7.13 9.98 -18.89
C MET A 259 -6.30 10.04 -17.59
N CYS A 260 -5.33 9.13 -17.45
CA CYS A 260 -4.42 9.12 -16.30
C CYS A 260 -3.65 10.44 -16.14
N THR A 261 -3.07 10.93 -17.24
CA THR A 261 -2.34 12.19 -17.28
C THR A 261 -3.26 13.38 -16.99
N SER A 262 -4.48 13.40 -17.54
CA SER A 262 -5.43 14.50 -17.36
C SER A 262 -5.90 14.61 -15.90
N MET A 263 -6.20 13.49 -15.24
CA MET A 263 -6.54 13.48 -13.81
C MET A 263 -5.41 14.03 -12.94
N ALA A 264 -4.16 13.63 -13.21
CA ALA A 264 -3.02 14.13 -12.45
C ALA A 264 -2.77 15.64 -12.70
N LYS A 265 -2.79 16.07 -13.97
CA LYS A 265 -2.55 17.48 -14.38
C LYS A 265 -3.62 18.45 -13.89
N ALA A 266 -4.84 17.97 -13.66
CA ALA A 266 -5.90 18.76 -13.04
C ALA A 266 -5.60 19.16 -11.58
N THR A 267 -4.54 18.61 -10.98
CA THR A 267 -4.16 18.82 -9.58
C THR A 267 -2.67 19.12 -9.44
N LYS A 268 -2.16 19.36 -8.23
CA LYS A 268 -0.70 19.43 -7.96
C LYS A 268 -0.03 18.04 -7.93
N GLY A 269 -0.74 17.02 -8.37
CA GLY A 269 -0.32 15.64 -8.35
C GLY A 269 0.68 15.29 -9.45
N LYS A 270 1.01 14.01 -9.53
CA LYS A 270 1.95 13.47 -10.50
C LYS A 270 1.37 12.21 -11.10
N HIS A 271 1.60 12.05 -12.39
CA HIS A 271 1.33 10.82 -13.11
C HIS A 271 2.61 10.00 -13.18
N PHE A 272 2.55 8.75 -12.73
CA PHE A 272 3.65 7.80 -12.79
C PHE A 272 3.21 6.60 -13.61
N TYR A 273 3.96 6.28 -14.65
CA TYR A 273 3.74 5.07 -15.43
C TYR A 273 4.56 3.92 -14.83
N VAL A 274 3.87 2.86 -14.42
CA VAL A 274 4.46 1.65 -13.87
C VAL A 274 4.62 0.65 -15.02
N LYS A 275 5.84 0.24 -15.37
CA LYS A 275 6.06 -0.66 -16.52
C LYS A 275 5.64 -2.09 -16.22
N ASN A 276 5.88 -2.52 -14.99
CA ASN A 276 5.54 -3.84 -14.49
C ASN A 276 4.73 -3.67 -13.20
N TYR A 277 3.60 -4.37 -13.07
CA TYR A 277 2.77 -4.30 -11.88
C TYR A 277 3.57 -4.49 -10.58
N ARG A 278 4.62 -5.34 -10.58
CA ARG A 278 5.57 -5.55 -9.46
C ARG A 278 6.31 -4.29 -8.96
N GLU A 279 6.35 -3.23 -9.76
CA GLU A 279 6.97 -1.94 -9.39
C GLU A 279 6.03 -1.06 -8.56
N LEU A 280 4.73 -1.40 -8.47
CA LEU A 280 3.72 -0.62 -7.74
C LEU A 280 4.12 -0.28 -6.29
N PRO A 281 4.67 -1.22 -5.47
CA PRO A 281 5.11 -0.88 -4.12
C PRO A 281 6.19 0.21 -4.08
N ARG A 282 7.09 0.25 -5.06
CA ARG A 282 8.14 1.28 -5.15
C ARG A 282 7.58 2.61 -5.64
N ALA A 283 6.69 2.57 -6.63
CA ALA A 283 6.03 3.76 -7.14
C ALA A 283 5.26 4.51 -6.03
N ILE A 284 4.58 3.78 -5.14
CA ILE A 284 3.94 4.36 -3.96
C ILE A 284 4.94 5.12 -3.07
N LEU A 285 6.12 4.55 -2.82
CA LEU A 285 7.14 5.21 -1.99
C LEU A 285 7.65 6.50 -2.64
N GLU A 286 7.79 6.54 -3.97
CA GLU A 286 8.21 7.73 -4.69
C GLU A 286 7.17 8.85 -4.65
N VAL A 287 5.89 8.49 -4.71
CA VAL A 287 4.76 9.42 -4.56
C VAL A 287 4.72 10.06 -3.18
N LEU A 288 5.11 9.32 -2.14
CA LEU A 288 5.09 9.76 -0.74
C LEU A 288 6.37 10.46 -0.25
N ARG A 289 7.33 10.74 -1.14
CA ARG A 289 8.53 11.54 -0.83
C ARG A 289 8.15 12.99 -0.51
#